data_AF-A0A3N0W4S4-F1
#
_entry.id   AF-A0A3N0W4S4-F1
#
_cell.length_a   1.000
_cell.length_b   1.000
_cell.length_c   1.000
_cell.angle_alpha   90.00
_cell.angle_beta   90.00
_cell.angle_gamma   90.00
#
_symmetry.space_group_name_H-M   'P 1'
#
loop_
_entity.id
_entity.type
_entity.pdbx_description
1 polymer ?
#
loop_
_entity_poly.entity_id
_entity_poly.type
_entity_poly.pdbx_seq_one_letter_code
_entity_poly.pdbx_strand_id
1 'polypeptide(L)'
;MKNIIRITSIISYFSIILAGQMIGLPFILWLILTVFDFGNIDQLFAILGVIGIALSFTKWKNKISVTIISLILMLSPIISRLMQAPIKMFDYLAFKIPLAVFLITYAIFIIMNIIERKKVV
;
A
#
# COMPACT_ATOMS: atom_id res chain seq x y z
N MET A 1 19.16 -2.60 -7.04
CA MET A 1 18.03 -1.87 -7.67
C MET A 1 16.66 -2.39 -7.24
N LYS A 2 16.31 -3.66 -7.46
CA LYS A 2 14.98 -4.23 -7.11
C LYS A 2 14.54 -4.01 -5.65
N ASN A 3 15.44 -4.26 -4.69
CA ASN A 3 15.15 -4.00 -3.27
C ASN A 3 14.94 -2.51 -2.97
N ILE A 4 15.65 -1.61 -3.67
CA ILE A 4 15.50 -0.16 -3.50
C ILE A 4 14.10 0.25 -3.96
N ILE A 5 13.69 -0.16 -5.16
CA ILE A 5 12.37 0.14 -5.73
C ILE A 5 11.25 -0.36 -4.81
N ARG A 6 11.38 -1.57 -4.24
CA ARG A 6 10.42 -2.10 -3.25
C ARG A 6 10.41 -1.27 -1.96
N ILE A 7 11.57 -0.90 -1.43
CA ILE A 7 11.63 -0.09 -0.20
C ILE A 7 11.02 1.29 -0.45
N THR A 8 11.32 1.91 -1.60
CA THR A 8 10.72 3.18 -2.01
C THR A 8 9.20 3.06 -2.09
N SER A 9 8.65 1.99 -2.68
CA SER A 9 7.20 1.82 -2.74
C SER A 9 6.56 1.73 -1.35
N ILE A 10 7.14 0.96 -0.44
CA ILE A 10 6.62 0.80 0.94
C ILE A 10 6.73 2.11 1.72
N ILE A 11 7.85 2.83 1.61
CA ILE A 11 8.02 4.14 2.27
C ILE A 11 6.99 5.14 1.75
N SER A 12 6.79 5.20 0.42
CA SER A 12 5.78 6.08 -0.18
C SER A 12 4.38 5.72 0.29
N TYR A 13 4.07 4.43 0.42
CA TYR A 13 2.80 3.97 0.97
C TYR A 13 2.57 4.43 2.42
N PHE A 14 3.58 4.31 3.29
CA PHE A 14 3.49 4.82 4.67
C PHE A 14 3.36 6.35 4.75
N SER A 15 3.92 7.05 3.76
CA SER A 15 3.92 8.51 3.68
C SER A 15 2.61 9.09 3.14
N ILE A 16 1.66 8.26 2.70
CA ILE A 16 0.33 8.73 2.31
C ILE A 16 -0.31 9.41 3.52
N ILE A 17 -0.78 10.65 3.35
CA ILE A 17 -1.49 11.37 4.41
C ILE A 17 -2.99 11.28 4.15
N LEU A 18 -3.77 10.90 5.16
CA LEU A 18 -5.23 10.98 5.18
C LEU A 18 -5.67 12.26 5.93
N ALA A 19 -6.02 13.31 5.21
CA ALA A 19 -6.61 14.55 5.74
C ALA A 19 -8.14 14.54 5.62
N GLY A 20 -8.79 13.58 6.27
CA GLY A 20 -10.25 13.48 6.37
C GLY A 20 -10.84 14.13 7.64
N GLN A 21 -10.00 14.66 8.52
CA GLN A 21 -10.34 15.39 9.75
C GLN A 21 -9.36 16.55 9.99
N MET A 22 -9.51 17.31 11.09
CA MET A 22 -8.76 18.54 11.40
C MET A 22 -7.22 18.42 11.33
N ILE A 23 -6.67 17.20 11.34
CA ILE A 23 -5.24 16.93 11.22
C ILE A 23 -5.04 15.80 10.19
N GLY A 24 -4.05 15.95 9.31
CA GLY A 24 -3.63 14.89 8.39
C GLY A 24 -2.95 13.75 9.15
N LEU A 25 -3.50 12.54 9.02
CA LEU A 25 -2.97 11.34 9.68
C LEU A 25 -2.13 10.51 8.69
N PRO A 26 -0.84 10.24 8.98
CA PRO A 26 -0.05 9.28 8.21
C PRO A 26 -0.74 7.92 8.11
N PHE A 27 -0.75 7.34 6.91
CA PHE A 27 -1.51 6.13 6.64
C PHE A 27 -1.07 4.93 7.48
N ILE A 28 0.22 4.86 7.82
CA ILE A 28 0.72 3.83 8.73
C ILE A 28 0.13 3.94 10.13
N LEU A 29 -0.05 5.15 10.66
CA LEU A 29 -0.68 5.36 11.96
C LEU A 29 -2.15 4.99 11.90
N TRP A 30 -2.83 5.36 10.80
CA TRP A 30 -4.20 4.93 10.57
C TRP A 30 -4.32 3.40 10.58
N LEU A 31 -3.48 2.68 9.83
CA LEU A 31 -3.48 1.22 9.81
C LEU A 31 -3.28 0.61 11.20
N ILE A 32 -2.29 1.08 11.96
CA ILE A 32 -1.98 0.54 13.29
C ILE A 32 -3.17 0.73 14.23
N LEU A 33 -3.77 1.93 14.26
CA LEU A 33 -4.91 2.22 15.14
C LEU A 33 -6.15 1.41 14.74
N THR A 34 -6.44 1.35 13.43
CA THR A 34 -7.63 0.71 12.89
C THR A 34 -7.59 -0.83 13.02
N VAL A 35 -6.41 -1.47 13.06
CA VAL A 35 -6.31 -2.91 13.31
C VAL A 35 -6.89 -3.31 14.68
N PHE A 36 -6.88 -2.42 15.66
CA PHE A 36 -7.44 -2.68 16.99
C PHE A 36 -8.88 -2.17 17.18
N ASP A 37 -9.50 -1.64 16.13
CA ASP A 37 -10.87 -1.09 16.15
C ASP A 37 -11.93 -2.18 15.93
N PHE A 38 -12.12 -3.04 16.95
CA PHE A 38 -13.00 -4.21 16.85
C PHE A 38 -14.47 -3.84 16.60
N GLY A 39 -15.06 -4.48 15.59
CA GLY A 39 -16.45 -4.26 15.19
C GLY A 39 -16.64 -3.24 14.08
N ASN A 40 -15.55 -2.59 13.62
CA ASN A 40 -15.55 -1.70 12.47
C ASN A 40 -15.11 -2.44 11.19
N ILE A 41 -15.80 -2.21 10.07
CA ILE A 41 -15.41 -2.77 8.76
C ILE A 41 -14.03 -2.28 8.31
N ASP A 42 -13.63 -1.09 8.73
CA ASP A 42 -12.30 -0.53 8.46
C ASP A 42 -11.18 -1.41 9.05
N GLN A 43 -11.45 -2.13 10.14
CA GLN A 43 -10.52 -3.09 10.74
C GLN A 43 -10.11 -4.17 9.74
N LEU A 44 -11.08 -4.74 9.02
CA LEU A 44 -10.82 -5.78 8.02
C LEU A 44 -9.85 -5.27 6.96
N PHE A 45 -10.10 -4.07 6.43
CA PHE A 45 -9.24 -3.47 5.42
C PHE A 45 -7.85 -3.08 5.95
N ALA A 46 -7.76 -2.63 7.20
CA ALA A 46 -6.49 -2.35 7.84
C ALA A 46 -5.66 -3.63 8.03
N ILE A 47 -6.29 -4.74 8.45
CA ILE A 47 -5.65 -6.05 8.55
C ILE A 47 -5.13 -6.50 7.18
N LEU A 48 -5.94 -6.39 6.13
CA LEU A 48 -5.51 -6.71 4.76
C LEU A 48 -4.29 -5.87 4.35
N GLY A 49 -4.32 -4.56 4.60
CA GLY A 49 -3.19 -3.67 4.36
C GLY A 49 -1.91 -4.11 5.06
N VAL A 50 -2.00 -4.44 6.35
CA VAL A 50 -0.87 -4.93 7.16
C VAL A 50 -0.34 -6.26 6.64
N ILE A 51 -1.20 -7.20 6.25
CA ILE A 51 -0.77 -8.47 5.63
C ILE A 51 -0.04 -8.20 4.31
N GLY A 52 -0.54 -7.29 3.47
CA GLY A 52 0.13 -6.90 2.22
C GLY A 52 1.52 -6.31 2.43
N ILE A 53 1.68 -5.45 3.44
CA ILE A 53 2.98 -4.94 3.87
C ILE A 53 3.88 -6.08 4.32
N ALA A 54 3.39 -6.96 5.22
CA ALA A 54 4.17 -8.06 5.78
C ALA A 54 4.67 -9.02 4.68
N LEU A 55 3.81 -9.38 3.72
CA LEU A 55 4.18 -10.21 2.57
C LEU A 55 5.34 -9.62 1.75
N SER A 56 5.42 -8.29 1.65
CA SER A 56 6.50 -7.57 0.97
C SER A 56 7.87 -7.70 1.66
N PHE A 57 7.92 -8.21 2.90
CA PHE A 57 9.15 -8.50 3.65
C PHE A 57 9.50 -9.98 3.76
N THR A 58 8.59 -10.89 3.38
CA THR A 58 8.79 -12.34 3.48
C THR A 58 9.90 -12.88 2.58
N LYS A 59 10.34 -14.13 2.81
CA LYS A 59 11.28 -14.84 1.91
C LYS A 59 10.75 -14.96 0.48
N TRP A 60 9.42 -14.90 0.28
CA TRP A 60 8.78 -15.05 -1.03
C TRP A 60 8.41 -13.72 -1.70
N LYS A 61 8.86 -12.58 -1.15
CA LYS A 61 8.58 -11.22 -1.64
C LYS A 61 8.90 -10.96 -3.12
N ASN A 62 9.70 -11.82 -3.75
CA ASN A 62 10.08 -11.71 -5.16
C ASN A 62 9.24 -12.60 -6.09
N LYS A 63 8.41 -13.51 -5.56
CA LYS A 63 7.50 -14.32 -6.37
C LYS A 63 6.41 -13.40 -6.93
N ILE A 64 6.12 -13.54 -8.23
CA ILE A 64 5.15 -12.68 -8.93
C ILE A 64 3.78 -12.74 -8.25
N SER A 65 3.28 -13.94 -7.93
CA SER A 65 2.00 -14.13 -7.24
C SER A 65 1.95 -13.41 -5.89
N VAL A 66 2.98 -13.58 -5.06
CA VAL A 66 3.10 -12.90 -3.77
C VAL A 66 3.13 -11.38 -3.95
N THR A 67 3.83 -10.89 -4.97
CA THR A 67 3.94 -9.46 -5.24
C THR A 67 2.59 -8.84 -5.64
N ILE A 68 1.83 -9.52 -6.50
CA ILE A 68 0.49 -9.09 -6.93
C ILE A 68 -0.50 -9.15 -5.76
N ILE A 69 -0.50 -10.24 -4.99
CA ILE A 69 -1.35 -10.37 -3.80
C ILE A 69 -1.04 -9.25 -2.80
N SER A 70 0.24 -8.98 -2.56
CA SER A 70 0.68 -7.90 -1.66
C SER A 70 0.17 -6.53 -2.14
N LEU A 71 0.20 -6.25 -3.46
CA LEU A 71 -0.34 -5.01 -4.02
C LEU A 71 -1.85 -4.88 -3.77
N ILE A 72 -2.62 -5.93 -4.07
CA ILE A 72 -4.08 -5.94 -3.89
C ILE A 72 -4.43 -5.70 -2.43
N LEU A 73 -3.72 -6.38 -1.52
CA LEU A 73 -3.91 -6.24 -0.08
C LEU A 73 -3.57 -4.83 0.43
N MET A 74 -2.45 -4.25 -0.01
CA MET A 74 -2.07 -2.87 0.33
C MET A 74 -3.03 -1.83 -0.27
N LEU A 75 -3.59 -2.08 -1.46
CA LEU A 75 -4.57 -1.19 -2.07
C LEU A 75 -5.92 -1.22 -1.37
N SER A 76 -6.31 -2.35 -0.80
CA SER A 76 -7.64 -2.54 -0.21
C SER A 76 -8.04 -1.47 0.83
N PRO A 77 -7.22 -1.07 1.83
CA PRO A 77 -7.58 0.02 2.72
C PRO A 77 -7.66 1.38 2.03
N ILE A 78 -6.82 1.66 1.02
CA ILE A 78 -6.87 2.92 0.27
C ILE A 78 -8.18 3.01 -0.51
N ILE A 79 -8.54 1.95 -1.23
CA ILE A 79 -9.79 1.87 -2.01
C ILE A 79 -10.99 2.02 -1.08
N SER A 80 -10.99 1.33 0.07
CA SER A 80 -12.06 1.44 1.06
C SER A 80 -12.24 2.89 1.54
N ARG A 81 -11.15 3.61 1.85
CA ARG A 81 -11.21 5.03 2.23
C ARG A 81 -11.76 5.91 1.11
N LEU A 82 -11.38 5.65 -0.15
CA LEU A 82 -11.87 6.39 -1.31
C LEU A 82 -13.36 6.12 -1.61
N MET A 83 -13.88 4.95 -1.21
CA MET A 83 -15.31 4.63 -1.35
C MET A 83 -16.17 5.24 -0.24
N GLN A 84 -15.61 5.38 0.97
CA GLN A 84 -16.36 5.86 2.14
C GLN A 84 -16.38 7.39 2.27
N ALA A 85 -15.36 8.08 1.78
CA ALA A 85 -15.26 9.53 1.84
C ALA A 85 -15.37 10.17 0.44
N PRO A 86 -15.92 11.39 0.32
CA PRO A 86 -15.97 12.09 -0.95
C PRO A 86 -14.58 12.22 -1.58
N ILE A 87 -14.46 11.89 -2.88
CA ILE A 87 -13.17 11.93 -3.60
C ILE A 87 -12.46 13.29 -3.50
N LYS A 88 -13.23 14.38 -3.37
CA LYS A 88 -12.72 15.75 -3.21
C LYS A 88 -11.90 15.93 -1.93
N MET A 89 -12.17 15.14 -0.89
CA MET A 89 -11.38 15.11 0.36
C MET A 89 -10.02 14.43 0.19
N PHE A 90 -9.62 14.04 -1.02
CA PHE A 90 -8.31 13.51 -1.33
C PHE A 90 -7.57 14.37 -2.37
N ASP A 91 -8.12 15.54 -2.69
CA ASP A 91 -7.55 16.48 -3.64
C ASP A 91 -6.46 17.36 -3.00
N TYR A 92 -5.39 16.72 -2.52
CA TYR A 92 -4.19 17.41 -2.03
C TYR A 92 -2.93 16.61 -2.33
N LEU A 93 -1.81 17.33 -2.46
CA LEU A 93 -0.53 16.78 -2.87
C LEU A 93 0.00 15.71 -1.90
N ALA A 94 -0.23 15.88 -0.60
CA ALA A 94 0.22 14.93 0.42
C ALA A 94 -0.47 13.55 0.37
N PHE A 95 -1.60 13.43 -0.33
CA PHE A 95 -2.19 12.12 -0.66
C PHE A 95 -1.77 11.68 -2.06
N LYS A 96 -1.93 12.56 -3.06
CA LYS A 96 -1.71 12.26 -4.48
C LYS A 96 -0.28 11.83 -4.79
N ILE A 97 0.72 12.57 -4.30
CA ILE A 97 2.12 12.31 -4.64
C ILE A 97 2.60 10.98 -4.04
N PRO A 98 2.46 10.71 -2.73
CA PRO A 98 2.92 9.45 -2.16
C PRO A 98 2.17 8.24 -2.74
N LEU A 99 0.86 8.38 -3.01
CA LEU A 99 0.07 7.33 -3.67
C LEU A 99 0.57 7.05 -5.08
N ALA A 100 0.79 8.08 -5.90
CA ALA A 100 1.30 7.91 -7.26
C ALA A 100 2.69 7.27 -7.28
N VAL A 101 3.59 7.71 -6.40
CA VAL A 101 4.93 7.12 -6.28
C VAL A 101 4.83 5.66 -5.85
N PHE A 102 3.98 5.33 -4.87
CA PHE A 102 3.71 3.95 -4.46
C PHE A 102 3.26 3.10 -5.66
N LEU A 103 2.23 3.53 -6.40
CA LEU A 103 1.70 2.77 -7.54
C LEU A 103 2.74 2.53 -8.63
N ILE A 104 3.47 3.58 -9.02
CA ILE A 104 4.47 3.50 -10.11
C ILE A 104 5.64 2.60 -9.68
N THR A 105 6.22 2.85 -8.50
CA THR A 105 7.37 2.08 -8.02
C THR A 105 7.00 0.62 -7.75
N TYR A 106 5.80 0.35 -7.25
CA TYR A 106 5.32 -1.02 -7.04
C TYR A 106 5.03 -1.73 -8.37
N ALA A 107 4.47 -1.05 -9.37
CA ALA A 107 4.30 -1.61 -10.72
C ALA A 107 5.65 -1.96 -11.35
N ILE A 108 6.65 -1.07 -11.23
CA ILE A 108 8.02 -1.36 -11.68
C ILE A 108 8.58 -2.58 -10.95
N PHE A 109 8.37 -2.71 -9.64
CA PHE A 109 8.80 -3.88 -8.87
C PHE A 109 8.18 -5.19 -9.40
N ILE A 110 6.89 -5.19 -9.75
CA ILE A 110 6.23 -6.34 -10.39
C ILE A 110 6.88 -6.68 -11.74
N ILE A 111 7.09 -5.68 -12.59
CA ILE A 111 7.70 -5.88 -13.92
C ILE A 111 9.10 -6.49 -13.79
N MET A 112 9.91 -5.99 -12.84
CA MET A 112 11.22 -6.57 -12.55
C MET A 112 11.14 -8.05 -12.13
N ASN A 113 10.15 -8.41 -11.30
CA ASN A 113 9.94 -9.80 -10.88
C ASN A 113 9.55 -10.70 -12.06
N ILE A 114 8.77 -10.18 -13.01
CA ILE A 114 8.39 -10.91 -14.24
C ILE A 114 9.61 -11.13 -15.14
N ILE A 115 10.39 -10.08 -15.40
CA ILE A 115 11.57 -10.14 -16.26
C ILE A 115 12.61 -11.11 -15.68
N GLU A 116 12.86 -11.04 -14.37
CA GLU A 116 13.82 -11.93 -13.71
C GLU A 116 13.40 -13.39 -13.79
N ARG A 117 12.10 -13.69 -13.59
CA ARG A 117 11.60 -15.06 -13.77
C ARG A 117 11.79 -15.58 -15.19
N LYS A 118 11.58 -14.73 -16.21
CA LYS A 118 11.81 -15.09 -17.62
C LYS A 118 13.28 -15.36 -17.98
N LYS A 119 14.24 -14.88 -17.17
CA LYS A 119 15.68 -15.16 -17.39
C LYS A 119 16.11 -16.50 -16.77
N VAL A 120 15.34 -17.03 -15.84
CA VAL A 120 15.66 -18.24 -15.07
C VAL A 120 14.98 -19.48 -15.67
N VAL A 121 13.96 -19.28 -16.52
CA VAL A 121 13.28 -20.30 -17.32
C VAL A 121 13.85 -20.28 -18.72
#